data_AF-A0A8T2T1D9-F1
#
_entry.id   AF-A0A8T2T1D9-F1
#
_cell.length_a   1.000
_cell.length_b   1.000
_cell.length_c   1.000
_cell.angle_alpha   90.00
_cell.angle_beta   90.00
_cell.angle_gamma   90.00
#
_symmetry.space_group_name_H-M   'P 1'
#
loop_
_entity.id
_entity.type
_entity.pdbx_description
1 polymer ?
#
loop_
_entity_poly.entity_id
_entity_poly.type
_entity_poly.pdbx_seq_one_letter_code
_entity_poly.pdbx_strand_id
1 'polypeptide(L)'
;MNDTKDTVGTRGGIRGDILYSSFQDAMALQTHENKVSESWGLSVASARERLAEHATNEITNFQNSKGDLEYLACLINANAHGMGAQGIHNTDIAIGIFTFVSMLNHSCRPNCCFYSEGNVMHVRATEDITKNSELCFSYINLYEARGTRKE
;
A
#
# COMPACT_ATOMS: atom_id res chain seq x y z
N MET A 1 -5.96 -23.72 -23.43
CA MET A 1 -5.23 -22.52 -23.01
C MET A 1 -6.26 -21.41 -23.04
N ASN A 2 -7.06 -21.31 -21.98
CA ASN A 2 -8.15 -20.32 -21.91
C ASN A 2 -7.63 -19.17 -21.06
N ASP A 3 -7.32 -18.07 -21.74
CA ASP A 3 -7.19 -16.74 -21.14
C ASP A 3 -8.53 -16.35 -20.54
N THR A 4 -8.75 -16.71 -19.27
CA THR A 4 -9.74 -16.02 -18.45
C THR A 4 -9.19 -14.63 -18.22
N LYS A 5 -9.71 -13.64 -18.96
CA LYS A 5 -9.64 -12.24 -18.56
C LYS A 5 -10.11 -12.16 -17.11
N ASP A 6 -9.16 -12.00 -16.20
CA ASP A 6 -9.43 -11.76 -14.79
C ASP A 6 -10.27 -10.47 -14.71
N THR A 7 -11.58 -10.65 -14.64
CA THR A 7 -12.48 -9.62 -14.17
C THR A 7 -11.99 -9.22 -12.80
N VAL A 8 -11.50 -7.99 -12.65
CA VAL A 8 -11.12 -7.39 -11.37
C VAL A 8 -12.19 -7.78 -10.35
N GLY A 9 -11.82 -8.67 -9.41
CA GLY A 9 -12.77 -9.34 -8.55
C GLY A 9 -13.58 -8.31 -7.78
N THR A 10 -14.90 -8.31 -7.99
CA THR A 10 -15.81 -7.31 -7.39
C THR A 10 -15.97 -7.48 -5.88
N ARG A 11 -15.40 -8.53 -5.28
CA ARG A 11 -15.37 -8.78 -3.83
C ARG A 11 -14.04 -9.37 -3.43
N GLY A 12 -13.46 -8.86 -2.34
CA GLY A 12 -12.35 -9.50 -1.65
C GLY A 12 -12.77 -10.86 -1.09
N GLY A 13 -11.80 -11.69 -0.73
CA GLY A 13 -12.06 -13.02 -0.20
C GLY A 13 -10.81 -13.85 0.03
N ILE A 14 -11.01 -15.06 0.54
CA ILE A 14 -9.94 -16.01 0.83
C ILE A 14 -9.91 -17.06 -0.28
N ARG A 15 -8.75 -17.31 -0.89
CA ARG A 15 -8.54 -18.42 -1.82
C ARG A 15 -7.29 -19.20 -1.40
N GLY A 16 -7.46 -20.46 -0.99
CA GLY A 16 -6.40 -21.19 -0.31
C GLY A 16 -5.98 -20.45 0.96
N ASP A 17 -4.68 -20.21 1.10
CA ASP A 17 -4.10 -19.50 2.25
C ASP A 17 -3.86 -17.99 1.98
N ILE A 18 -4.41 -17.45 0.88
CA ILE A 18 -4.20 -16.07 0.46
C ILE A 18 -5.48 -15.25 0.62
N LEU A 19 -5.33 -14.07 1.23
CA LEU A 19 -6.35 -13.03 1.32
C LEU A 19 -6.24 -12.11 0.09
N TYR A 20 -7.30 -12.03 -0.70
CA TYR A 20 -7.42 -11.14 -1.84
C TYR A 20 -8.28 -9.94 -1.48
N SER A 21 -7.77 -8.73 -1.67
CA SER A 21 -8.57 -7.51 -1.55
C SER A 21 -9.20 -7.13 -2.89
N SER A 22 -10.36 -6.50 -2.82
CA SER A 22 -10.99 -5.80 -3.94
C SER A 22 -10.55 -4.35 -4.00
N PHE A 23 -10.85 -3.69 -5.13
CA PHE A 23 -10.67 -2.24 -5.24
C PHE A 23 -11.46 -1.48 -4.16
N GLN A 24 -12.67 -1.94 -3.81
CA GLN A 24 -13.48 -1.30 -2.78
C GLN A 24 -12.82 -1.40 -1.40
N ASP A 25 -12.14 -2.51 -1.10
CA ASP A 25 -11.40 -2.66 0.17
C ASP A 25 -10.23 -1.66 0.22
N ALA A 26 -9.52 -1.45 -0.90
CA ALA A 26 -8.47 -0.43 -0.97
C ALA A 26 -9.04 0.98 -0.78
N MET A 27 -10.16 1.31 -1.43
CA MET A 27 -10.84 2.61 -1.29
C MET A 27 -11.44 2.85 0.11
N ALA A 28 -11.52 1.83 0.97
CA ALA A 28 -11.94 1.96 2.36
C ALA A 28 -10.76 2.27 3.32
N LEU A 29 -9.52 2.25 2.84
CA LEU A 29 -8.35 2.60 3.63
C LEU A 29 -8.33 4.08 4.00
N GLN A 30 -7.69 4.39 5.12
CA GLN A 30 -7.58 5.77 5.57
C GLN A 30 -6.63 6.56 4.66
N THR A 31 -7.13 7.68 4.14
CA THR A 31 -6.36 8.70 3.42
C THR A 31 -6.16 9.87 4.38
N HIS A 32 -4.94 10.14 4.83
CA HIS A 32 -4.64 11.27 5.72
C HIS A 32 -4.65 12.62 4.95
N GLU A 33 -5.65 12.82 4.09
CA GLU A 33 -5.79 13.95 3.17
C GLU A 33 -5.80 15.31 3.89
N ASN A 34 -6.29 15.36 5.12
CA ASN A 34 -6.30 16.58 5.94
C ASN A 34 -4.92 16.95 6.52
N LYS A 35 -3.89 16.12 6.33
CA LYS A 35 -2.52 16.34 6.82
C LYS A 35 -1.53 16.64 5.69
N VAL A 36 -1.97 16.66 4.44
CA VAL A 36 -1.07 16.91 3.31
C VAL A 36 -0.66 18.38 3.26
N SER A 37 0.61 18.64 2.95
CA SER A 37 1.11 20.01 2.80
C SER A 37 0.69 20.60 1.45
N GLU A 38 0.68 21.94 1.36
CA GLU A 38 0.47 22.64 0.09
C GLU A 38 1.50 22.24 -0.96
N SER A 39 2.78 22.12 -0.58
CA SER A 39 3.86 21.70 -1.48
C SER A 39 3.65 20.29 -2.03
N TRP A 40 3.10 19.37 -1.22
CA TRP A 40 2.75 18.03 -1.67
C TRP A 40 1.58 18.08 -2.66
N GLY A 41 0.54 18.86 -2.37
CA GLY A 41 -0.60 19.05 -3.27
C GLY A 41 -0.19 19.61 -4.65
N LEU A 42 0.73 20.58 -4.68
CA LEU A 42 1.31 21.10 -5.92
C LEU A 42 2.08 20.02 -6.69
N SER A 43 2.81 19.14 -5.99
CA SER A 43 3.54 18.03 -6.61
C SER A 43 2.60 17.03 -7.26
N VAL A 44 1.48 16.70 -6.62
CA VAL A 44 0.43 15.83 -7.18
C VAL A 44 -0.26 16.48 -8.37
N ALA A 45 -0.56 17.78 -8.30
CA ALA A 45 -1.15 18.52 -9.41
C ALA A 45 -0.24 18.53 -10.64
N SER A 46 1.07 18.71 -10.46
CA SER A 46 2.06 18.62 -11.54
C SER A 46 2.15 17.19 -12.12
N ALA A 47 2.13 16.17 -11.26
CA ALA A 47 2.13 14.78 -11.71
C ALA A 47 0.90 14.45 -12.57
N ARG A 48 -0.28 15.00 -12.22
CA ARG A 48 -1.51 14.86 -13.00
C ARG A 48 -1.36 15.42 -14.42
N GLU A 49 -0.77 16.60 -14.58
CA GLU A 49 -0.58 17.21 -15.90
C GLU A 49 0.33 16.35 -16.78
N ARG A 50 1.44 15.86 -16.20
CA ARG A 50 2.35 14.93 -16.88
C ARG A 50 1.67 13.62 -17.25
N LEU A 51 0.83 13.07 -16.37
CA LEU A 51 0.04 11.87 -16.66
C LEU A 51 -0.92 12.10 -17.82
N ALA A 52 -1.58 13.25 -17.88
CA ALA A 52 -2.50 13.58 -18.97
C ALA A 52 -1.78 13.65 -20.33
N GLU A 53 -0.54 14.15 -20.38
CA GLU A 53 0.27 14.17 -21.60
C GLU A 53 0.60 12.75 -22.10
N HIS A 54 0.90 11.83 -21.19
CA HIS A 54 1.35 10.47 -21.51
C HIS A 54 0.22 9.44 -21.65
N ALA A 55 -0.92 9.66 -20.98
CA ALA A 55 -2.06 8.74 -20.96
C ALA A 55 -2.80 8.66 -22.32
N THR A 56 -2.55 9.60 -23.22
CA THR A 56 -3.21 9.74 -24.53
C THR A 56 -3.00 8.57 -25.49
N ASN A 57 -2.02 7.69 -25.25
CA ASN A 57 -1.69 6.59 -26.19
C ASN A 57 -2.20 5.20 -25.77
N GLU A 58 -2.49 4.94 -24.49
CA GLU A 58 -2.89 3.59 -24.02
C GLU A 58 -4.12 3.56 -23.10
N ILE A 59 -4.50 4.68 -22.46
CA ILE A 59 -5.62 4.71 -21.51
C ILE A 59 -6.81 5.45 -22.14
N THR A 60 -7.62 4.72 -22.89
CA THR A 60 -8.73 5.29 -23.67
C THR A 60 -9.92 5.79 -22.83
N ASN A 61 -9.97 5.46 -21.53
CA ASN A 61 -11.09 5.80 -20.62
C ASN A 61 -10.62 6.41 -19.30
N PHE A 62 -9.59 7.27 -19.32
CA PHE A 62 -9.17 7.99 -18.12
C PHE A 62 -10.14 9.15 -17.80
N GLN A 63 -11.34 8.81 -17.31
CA GLN A 63 -12.31 9.78 -16.80
C GLN A 63 -12.20 9.84 -15.28
N ASN A 64 -11.25 10.63 -14.80
CA ASN A 64 -11.09 10.89 -13.36
C ASN A 64 -11.25 12.38 -13.12
N SER A 65 -12.02 12.74 -12.09
CA SER A 65 -12.04 14.10 -11.59
C SER A 65 -10.68 14.45 -11.00
N LYS A 66 -10.37 15.75 -10.89
CA LYS A 66 -9.17 16.22 -10.16
C LYS A 66 -9.09 15.59 -8.76
N GLY A 67 -10.24 15.48 -8.08
CA GLY A 67 -10.33 14.91 -6.73
C GLY A 67 -9.98 13.42 -6.67
N ASP A 68 -10.30 12.64 -7.69
CA ASP A 68 -10.04 11.20 -7.68
C ASP A 68 -8.54 10.88 -7.68
N LEU A 69 -7.74 11.65 -8.44
CA LEU A 69 -6.29 11.44 -8.50
C LEU A 69 -5.57 11.92 -7.25
N GLU A 70 -6.02 13.03 -6.66
CA GLU A 70 -5.51 13.51 -5.38
C GLU A 70 -5.83 12.51 -4.25
N TYR A 71 -7.04 11.95 -4.26
CA TYR A 71 -7.44 10.91 -3.33
C TYR A 71 -6.58 9.65 -3.49
N LEU A 72 -6.42 9.15 -4.73
CA LEU A 72 -5.58 7.97 -5.00
C LEU A 72 -4.12 8.22 -4.61
N ALA A 73 -3.59 9.41 -4.85
CA ALA A 73 -2.24 9.77 -4.40
C ALA A 73 -2.13 9.74 -2.87
N CYS A 74 -3.13 10.25 -2.15
CA CYS A 74 -3.17 10.18 -0.69
C CYS A 74 -3.25 8.72 -0.20
N LEU A 75 -4.08 7.91 -0.84
CA LEU A 75 -4.24 6.49 -0.54
C LEU A 75 -2.93 5.73 -0.71
N ILE A 76 -2.26 5.93 -1.85
CA ILE A 76 -0.97 5.30 -2.14
C ILE A 76 0.07 5.75 -1.10
N ASN A 77 0.18 7.06 -0.85
CA ASN A 77 1.17 7.59 0.06
C ASN A 77 1.00 7.10 1.52
N ALA A 78 -0.24 6.88 1.95
CA ALA A 78 -0.52 6.43 3.32
C ALA A 78 -0.44 4.90 3.51
N ASN A 79 -0.61 4.11 2.45
CA ASN A 79 -0.85 2.67 2.58
C ASN A 79 0.07 1.77 1.73
N ALA A 80 0.90 2.34 0.85
CA ALA A 80 1.81 1.54 0.04
C ALA A 80 2.92 0.91 0.89
N HIS A 81 3.23 -0.35 0.59
CA HIS A 81 4.32 -1.10 1.19
C HIS A 81 5.40 -1.38 0.15
N GLY A 82 6.65 -1.30 0.60
CA GLY A 82 7.82 -1.72 -0.18
C GLY A 82 7.80 -3.20 -0.49
N MET A 83 8.27 -3.54 -1.69
CA MET A 83 8.41 -4.91 -2.17
C MET A 83 9.87 -5.18 -2.52
N GLY A 84 10.45 -6.18 -1.88
CA GLY A 84 11.82 -6.63 -2.11
C GLY A 84 11.95 -7.56 -3.32
N ALA A 85 13.15 -7.64 -3.87
CA ALA A 85 13.50 -8.62 -4.90
C ALA A 85 14.18 -9.85 -4.28
N GLN A 86 13.99 -11.02 -4.88
CA GLN A 86 14.77 -12.20 -4.52
C GLN A 86 16.27 -11.94 -4.71
N GLY A 87 17.07 -12.20 -3.68
CA GLY A 87 18.52 -12.00 -3.71
C GLY A 87 19.00 -10.57 -3.43
N ILE A 88 18.11 -9.61 -3.17
CA ILE A 88 18.48 -8.25 -2.74
C ILE A 88 17.99 -8.05 -1.30
N HIS A 89 18.94 -7.82 -0.38
CA HIS A 89 18.62 -7.65 1.03
C HIS A 89 18.19 -6.21 1.33
N ASN A 90 17.12 -6.07 2.12
CA ASN A 90 16.64 -4.80 2.69
C ASN A 90 16.53 -3.65 1.68
N THR A 91 16.16 -3.96 0.44
CA THR A 91 16.01 -2.97 -0.63
C THR A 91 14.67 -3.19 -1.30
N ASP A 92 13.84 -2.16 -1.27
CA ASP A 92 12.58 -2.13 -2.00
C ASP A 92 12.85 -1.78 -3.46
N ILE A 93 12.36 -2.60 -4.38
CA ILE A 93 12.46 -2.39 -5.83
C ILE A 93 11.12 -1.97 -6.46
N ALA A 94 10.04 -2.07 -5.69
CA ALA A 94 8.68 -1.71 -6.09
C ALA A 94 7.86 -1.35 -4.85
N ILE A 95 6.66 -0.82 -5.10
CA ILE A 95 5.64 -0.58 -4.07
C ILE A 95 4.34 -1.26 -4.46
N GLY A 96 3.56 -1.69 -3.47
CA GLY A 96 2.25 -2.30 -3.67
C GLY A 96 1.24 -1.90 -2.61
N ILE A 97 -0.04 -1.93 -2.96
CA ILE A 97 -1.15 -1.74 -2.02
C ILE A 97 -1.63 -3.12 -1.58
N PHE A 98 -1.37 -3.44 -0.31
CA PHE A 98 -1.75 -4.71 0.30
C PHE A 98 -2.77 -4.44 1.40
N THR A 99 -4.03 -4.26 1.01
CA THR A 99 -5.09 -3.69 1.85
C THR A 99 -5.15 -4.26 3.28
N PHE A 100 -5.13 -5.58 3.42
CA PHE A 100 -5.20 -6.21 4.75
C PHE A 100 -3.93 -5.99 5.59
N VAL A 101 -2.77 -5.81 4.95
CA VAL A 101 -1.51 -5.49 5.62
C VAL A 101 -1.49 -4.03 6.04
N SER A 102 -2.02 -3.13 5.21
CA SER A 102 -2.12 -1.69 5.50
C SER A 102 -3.02 -1.38 6.72
N MET A 103 -3.87 -2.32 7.13
CA MET A 103 -4.70 -2.19 8.34
C MET A 103 -3.95 -2.44 9.66
N LEU A 104 -2.78 -3.06 9.63
CA LEU A 104 -2.01 -3.36 10.85
C LEU A 104 -1.29 -2.11 11.32
N ASN A 105 -1.48 -1.78 12.59
CA ASN A 105 -0.92 -0.56 13.18
C ASN A 105 0.59 -0.62 13.40
N HIS A 106 1.18 0.57 13.55
CA HIS A 106 2.58 0.71 13.93
C HIS A 106 2.81 0.31 15.39
N SER A 107 3.89 -0.43 15.64
CA SER A 107 4.50 -0.52 16.96
C SER A 107 6.03 -0.45 16.87
N CYS A 108 6.66 0.31 17.76
CA CYS A 108 8.11 0.27 17.97
C CYS A 108 8.59 -1.03 18.64
N ARG A 109 7.67 -1.84 19.17
CA ARG A 109 7.91 -3.20 19.67
C ARG A 109 6.88 -4.12 18.99
N PRO A 110 7.06 -4.39 17.69
CA PRO A 110 6.07 -5.13 16.90
C PRO A 110 6.06 -6.60 17.28
N ASN A 111 4.92 -7.25 17.06
CA ASN A 111 4.76 -8.70 17.21
C ASN A 111 4.67 -9.43 15.86
N CYS A 112 4.68 -8.67 14.76
CA CYS A 112 4.71 -9.18 13.40
C CYS A 112 5.80 -8.50 12.56
N CYS A 113 6.28 -9.20 11.54
CA CYS A 113 7.04 -8.66 10.43
C CYS A 113 6.36 -9.03 9.10
N PHE A 114 6.77 -8.38 8.01
CA PHE A 114 6.28 -8.71 6.68
C PHE A 114 7.42 -8.87 5.66
N TYR A 115 7.16 -9.62 4.59
CA TYR A 115 8.00 -9.68 3.41
C TYR A 115 7.14 -9.99 2.18
N SER A 116 7.61 -9.57 1.00
CA SER A 116 6.94 -9.86 -0.27
C SER A 116 7.58 -11.05 -0.99
N GLU A 117 6.76 -11.91 -1.59
CA GLU A 117 7.17 -12.91 -2.57
C GLU A 117 6.29 -12.79 -3.80
N GLY A 118 6.87 -12.36 -4.93
CA GLY A 118 6.09 -12.01 -6.11
C GLY A 118 5.10 -10.87 -5.80
N ASN A 119 3.81 -11.12 -6.03
CA ASN A 119 2.71 -10.18 -5.75
C ASN A 119 1.97 -10.49 -4.44
N VAL A 120 2.54 -11.32 -3.57
CA VAL A 120 1.94 -11.69 -2.29
C VAL A 120 2.75 -11.09 -1.15
N MET A 121 2.07 -10.42 -0.21
CA MET A 121 2.67 -9.95 1.03
C MET A 121 2.40 -10.97 2.14
N HIS A 122 3.47 -11.50 2.73
CA HIS A 122 3.40 -12.42 3.85
C HIS A 122 3.60 -11.66 5.15
N VAL A 123 2.74 -11.93 6.14
CA VAL A 123 2.89 -11.42 7.52
C VAL A 123 3.20 -12.60 8.42
N ARG A 124 4.25 -12.49 9.24
CA ARG A 124 4.68 -13.54 10.18
C ARG A 124 4.79 -12.99 11.59
N ALA A 125 4.36 -13.80 12.55
CA ALA A 125 4.58 -13.52 13.96
C ALA A 125 6.09 -13.60 14.29
N THR A 126 6.57 -12.66 15.09
CA THR A 126 7.95 -12.62 15.60
C THR A 126 8.06 -13.03 17.07
N GLU A 127 6.92 -13.19 17.72
CA GLU A 127 6.75 -13.65 19.11
C GLU A 127 5.42 -14.40 19.24
N ASP A 128 5.20 -15.08 20.37
CA ASP A 128 3.91 -15.69 20.68
C ASP A 128 2.83 -14.61 20.84
N ILE A 129 1.74 -14.73 20.09
CA ILE A 129 0.65 -13.75 20.09
C ILE A 129 -0.54 -14.35 20.83
N THR A 130 -0.92 -13.73 21.95
CA THR A 130 -2.10 -14.16 22.71
C THR A 130 -3.37 -13.76 21.98
N LYS A 131 -4.44 -14.54 22.17
CA LYS A 131 -5.73 -14.28 21.54
C LYS A 131 -6.21 -12.86 21.90
N ASN A 132 -6.71 -12.14 20.89
CA ASN A 132 -7.19 -10.76 20.97
C ASN A 132 -6.09 -9.69 21.15
N SER A 133 -4.81 -10.04 21.11
CA SER A 133 -3.75 -9.05 20.94
C SER A 133 -3.83 -8.43 19.54
N GLU A 134 -3.56 -7.13 19.48
CA GLU A 134 -3.40 -6.41 18.22
C GLU A 134 -2.17 -6.91 17.46
N LEU A 135 -2.33 -7.12 16.15
CA LEU A 135 -1.22 -7.41 15.26
C LEU A 135 -0.61 -6.10 14.78
N CYS A 136 0.70 -5.97 14.93
CA CYS A 136 1.41 -4.74 14.60
C CYS A 136 2.81 -5.01 14.03
N PHE A 137 3.24 -4.17 13.11
CA PHE A 137 4.61 -4.15 12.59
C PHE A 137 5.23 -2.75 12.67
N SER A 138 6.53 -2.63 12.40
CA SER A 138 7.18 -1.31 12.36
C SER A 138 7.02 -0.67 10.99
N TYR A 139 6.60 0.59 10.93
CA TYR A 139 6.51 1.37 9.69
C TYR A 139 7.84 2.03 9.34
N ILE A 140 8.76 2.04 10.29
CA ILE A 140 10.00 2.82 10.26
C ILE A 140 11.18 1.94 10.67
N ASN A 141 12.38 2.43 10.41
CA ASN A 141 13.59 1.77 10.83
C ASN A 141 13.75 1.84 12.37
N LEU A 142 13.73 0.68 13.03
CA LEU A 142 13.83 0.60 14.49
C LEU A 142 15.22 0.98 15.02
N TYR A 143 16.26 0.93 14.18
CA TYR A 143 17.64 1.26 14.54
C TYR A 143 17.91 2.77 14.68
N GLU A 144 16.96 3.62 14.30
CA GLU A 144 17.09 5.07 14.47
C GLU A 144 16.80 5.52 15.90
N ALA A 145 17.34 6.67 16.33
CA ALA A 145 17.06 7.20 17.66
C ALA A 145 15.57 7.55 17.83
N ARG A 146 15.04 7.47 19.06
CA ARG A 146 13.62 7.75 19.35
C ARG A 146 13.17 9.15 18.91
N GLY A 147 14.06 10.14 18.94
CA GLY A 147 13.78 11.50 18.46
C GLY A 147 13.41 11.48 16.97
N THR A 148 14.31 10.95 16.15
CA THR A 148 14.14 10.79 14.70
C THR A 148 12.90 9.98 14.33
N ARG A 149 12.61 8.90 15.08
CA ARG A 149 11.43 8.05 14.82
C ARG A 149 10.07 8.72 15.07
N LYS A 150 10.04 9.93 15.64
CA LYS A 150 8.82 10.67 15.99
C LYS A 150 8.60 11.93 15.18
N GLU A 151 9.58 12.31 14.37
CA GLU A 151 9.53 13.45 13.45
C GLU A 151 8.76 13.07 12.19
#